data_AF-A0A2T6F2K0-F1
#
_entry.id   AF-A0A2T6F2K0-F1
#
_cell.length_a   1.000
_cell.length_b   1.000
_cell.length_c   1.000
_cell.angle_alpha   90.00
_cell.angle_beta   90.00
_cell.angle_gamma   90.00
#
_symmetry.space_group_name_H-M   'P 1'
#
loop_
_entity.id
_entity.type
_entity.pdbx_description
1 polymer ?
#
loop_
_entity_poly.entity_id
_entity_poly.type
_entity_poly.pdbx_seq_one_letter_code
_entity_poly.pdbx_strand_id
1 'polypeptide(L)'
;MTTIVSSTYEAGNAQADGRQYITEHHTADDGSVYDYSYLADNSTDINLVLTERATLLNVQLASLAVAQSIVFGTTLPLSVYGFLSRMTPQERIGIRAATKSDPIIEDFMVLLSHADVVYPLNSDVQNGLSYLSAKGLLTPDRVAVIGAA
;
A
#
# COMPACT_ATOMS: atom_id res chain seq x y z
N MET A 1 -10.37 -4.76 -0.86
CA MET A 1 -10.05 -4.82 0.57
C MET A 1 -10.59 -6.14 1.06
N THR A 2 -9.70 -7.06 1.45
CA THR A 2 -10.09 -8.40 1.90
C THR A 2 -10.91 -8.30 3.18
N THR A 3 -11.97 -9.09 3.28
CA THR A 3 -12.87 -9.12 4.45
C THR A 3 -13.24 -10.55 4.81
N ILE A 4 -13.47 -10.82 6.10
CA ILE A 4 -13.95 -12.12 6.58
C ILE A 4 -15.41 -12.31 6.16
N VAL A 5 -15.68 -13.37 5.39
CA VAL A 5 -17.02 -13.71 4.87
C VAL A 5 -17.66 -14.91 5.58
N SER A 6 -16.85 -15.73 6.24
CA SER A 6 -17.32 -16.88 7.01
C SER A 6 -16.49 -17.06 8.27
N SER A 7 -17.12 -17.53 9.35
CA SER A 7 -16.45 -17.91 10.59
C SER A 7 -17.17 -19.10 11.20
N THR A 8 -16.44 -20.16 11.46
CA THR A 8 -16.95 -21.42 12.03
C THR A 8 -16.01 -21.91 13.13
N TYR A 9 -16.44 -22.85 13.96
CA TYR A 9 -15.58 -23.47 14.95
C TYR A 9 -15.86 -24.96 15.10
N GLU A 10 -14.85 -25.69 15.55
CA GLU A 10 -14.92 -27.09 15.98
C GLU A 10 -14.59 -27.16 17.46
N ALA A 11 -15.45 -27.85 18.23
CA ALA A 11 -15.21 -28.13 19.64
C ALA A 11 -14.63 -29.53 19.80
N GLY A 12 -13.48 -29.62 20.46
CA GLY A 12 -12.86 -30.87 20.87
C GLY A 12 -13.57 -31.51 22.06
N ASN A 13 -13.01 -32.61 22.55
CA ASN A 13 -13.55 -33.31 23.72
C ASN A 13 -13.44 -32.44 24.97
N ALA A 14 -14.50 -32.44 25.78
CA ALA A 14 -14.49 -31.82 27.10
C ALA A 14 -13.52 -32.56 28.04
N GLN A 15 -12.75 -31.79 28.80
CA GLN A 15 -11.86 -32.27 29.84
C GLN A 15 -12.64 -32.55 31.14
N ALA A 16 -12.01 -33.24 32.09
CA ALA A 16 -12.63 -33.59 33.37
C ALA A 16 -13.07 -32.38 34.20
N ASP A 17 -12.48 -31.20 33.95
CA ASP A 17 -12.82 -29.92 34.57
C ASP A 17 -13.86 -29.09 33.79
N GLY A 18 -14.39 -29.64 32.70
CA GLY A 18 -15.41 -29.00 31.87
C GLY A 18 -14.88 -28.01 30.83
N ARG A 19 -13.56 -27.83 30.72
CA ARG A 19 -12.94 -27.04 29.66
C ARG A 19 -12.90 -27.82 28.35
N GLN A 20 -12.87 -27.12 27.22
CA GLN A 20 -12.80 -27.75 25.89
C GLN A 20 -11.88 -26.98 24.95
N TYR A 21 -11.15 -27.70 24.11
CA TYR A 21 -10.41 -27.06 23.04
C TYR A 21 -11.37 -26.59 21.96
N ILE A 22 -11.24 -25.35 21.53
CA ILE A 22 -11.96 -24.77 20.41
C ILE A 22 -10.95 -24.45 19.32
N THR A 23 -11.27 -24.86 18.10
CA THR A 23 -10.57 -24.44 16.89
C THR A 23 -11.52 -23.59 16.06
N GLU A 24 -11.16 -22.35 15.80
CA GLU A 24 -11.90 -21.42 14.96
C GLU A 24 -11.29 -21.40 13.56
N HIS A 25 -12.15 -21.24 12.55
CA HIS A 25 -11.80 -21.09 11.15
C HIS A 25 -12.47 -19.84 10.61
N HIS A 26 -11.69 -18.85 10.20
CA HIS A 26 -12.20 -17.63 9.57
C HIS A 26 -11.78 -17.60 8.11
N THR A 27 -12.76 -17.56 7.19
CA THR A 27 -12.50 -17.51 5.75
C THR A 27 -12.74 -16.11 5.21
N ALA A 28 -11.76 -15.59 4.48
CA ALA A 28 -11.85 -14.32 3.77
C ALA A 28 -12.46 -14.46 2.37
N ASP A 29 -12.88 -13.34 1.78
CA ASP A 29 -13.40 -13.24 0.41
C ASP A 29 -12.40 -13.65 -0.69
N ASP A 30 -11.10 -13.60 -0.40
CA ASP A 30 -10.04 -14.08 -1.28
C ASP A 30 -9.73 -15.58 -1.12
N GLY A 31 -10.45 -16.27 -0.22
CA GLY A 31 -10.28 -17.69 0.07
C GLY A 31 -9.20 -18.01 1.12
N SER A 32 -8.51 -17.00 1.67
CA SER A 32 -7.57 -17.21 2.76
C SER A 32 -8.29 -17.67 4.03
N VAL A 33 -7.62 -18.52 4.82
CA VAL A 33 -8.15 -19.07 6.07
C VAL A 33 -7.25 -18.70 7.24
N TYR A 34 -7.84 -18.23 8.33
CA TYR A 34 -7.17 -17.87 9.57
C TYR A 34 -7.70 -18.74 10.70
N ASP A 35 -6.81 -19.58 11.24
CA ASP A 35 -7.14 -20.56 12.26
C ASP A 35 -6.62 -20.16 13.63
N TYR A 36 -7.45 -20.33 14.66
CA TYR A 36 -7.10 -20.07 16.05
C TYR A 36 -7.52 -21.23 16.91
N SER A 37 -6.62 -21.70 17.79
CA SER A 37 -6.94 -22.75 18.75
C SER A 37 -6.70 -22.26 20.17
N TYR A 38 -7.66 -22.52 21.05
CA TYR A 38 -7.57 -22.15 22.46
C TYR A 38 -8.38 -23.10 23.33
N LEU A 39 -8.06 -23.11 24.62
CA LEU A 39 -8.81 -23.83 25.64
C LEU A 39 -9.88 -22.88 26.20
N ALA A 40 -11.15 -23.21 26.00
CA ALA A 40 -12.29 -22.46 26.50
C ALA A 40 -12.80 -23.05 27.82
N ASP A 41 -13.20 -22.17 28.73
CA ASP A 41 -13.87 -22.57 29.96
C ASP A 41 -15.36 -22.84 29.70
N ASN A 42 -16.01 -23.53 30.64
CA ASN A 42 -17.43 -23.90 30.55
C ASN A 42 -18.40 -22.69 30.47
N SER A 43 -17.91 -21.49 30.79
CA SER A 43 -18.68 -20.24 30.78
C SER A 43 -18.33 -19.35 29.58
N THR A 44 -17.38 -19.74 28.74
CA THR A 44 -16.99 -18.96 27.56
C THR A 44 -18.09 -19.03 26.50
N ASP A 45 -18.62 -17.87 26.10
CA ASP A 45 -19.50 -17.76 24.94
C ASP A 45 -18.66 -17.80 23.66
N ILE A 46 -18.59 -18.97 23.04
CA ILE A 46 -17.78 -19.20 21.84
C ILE A 46 -18.27 -18.36 20.65
N ASN A 47 -19.59 -18.12 20.54
CA ASN A 47 -20.13 -17.33 19.43
C ASN A 47 -19.74 -15.85 19.55
N LEU A 48 -19.69 -15.34 20.79
CA LEU A 48 -19.20 -13.99 21.05
C LEU A 48 -17.71 -13.89 20.70
N VAL A 49 -16.88 -14.82 21.16
CA VAL A 49 -15.43 -14.84 20.85
C VAL A 49 -15.19 -14.90 19.35
N LEU A 50 -15.92 -15.76 18.63
CA LEU A 50 -15.82 -15.91 17.18
C LEU A 50 -16.18 -14.60 16.45
N THR A 51 -17.24 -13.91 16.90
CA THR A 51 -17.69 -12.63 16.32
C THR A 51 -16.70 -11.50 16.59
N GLU A 52 -16.19 -11.40 17.82
CA GLU A 52 -15.17 -10.42 18.19
C GLU A 52 -13.88 -10.64 17.40
N ARG A 53 -13.45 -11.89 17.22
CA ARG A 53 -12.25 -12.22 16.44
C ARG A 53 -12.41 -11.91 14.97
N ALA A 54 -13.55 -12.23 14.36
CA ALA A 54 -13.85 -11.83 12.98
C ALA A 54 -13.80 -10.30 12.80
N THR A 55 -14.28 -9.55 13.81
CA THR A 55 -14.21 -8.08 13.82
C THR A 55 -12.77 -7.58 13.88
N LEU A 56 -11.95 -8.13 14.78
CA LEU A 56 -10.53 -7.79 14.90
C LEU A 56 -9.75 -8.13 13.62
N LEU A 57 -10.01 -9.29 13.02
CA LEU A 57 -9.41 -9.67 11.73
C LEU A 57 -9.79 -8.70 10.63
N ASN A 58 -11.05 -8.29 10.54
CA ASN A 58 -11.47 -7.27 9.57
C ASN A 58 -10.73 -5.94 9.76
N VAL A 59 -10.49 -5.50 11.01
CA VAL A 59 -9.69 -4.30 11.30
C VAL A 59 -8.22 -4.49 10.91
N GLN A 60 -7.64 -5.66 11.17
CA GLN A 60 -6.25 -5.98 10.79
C GLN A 60 -6.09 -6.08 9.27
N LEU A 61 -7.05 -6.67 8.57
CA LEU A 61 -7.07 -6.72 7.11
C LEU A 61 -7.26 -5.34 6.50
N ALA A 62 -8.09 -4.49 7.12
CA ALA A 62 -8.21 -3.08 6.73
C ALA A 62 -6.89 -2.33 6.90
N SER A 63 -6.24 -2.47 8.05
CA SER A 63 -4.96 -1.79 8.33
C SER A 63 -3.84 -2.32 7.46
N LEU A 64 -3.82 -3.64 7.19
CA LEU A 64 -2.91 -4.25 6.24
C LEU A 64 -3.18 -3.75 4.82
N ALA A 65 -4.43 -3.62 4.38
CA ALA A 65 -4.76 -3.07 3.08
C ALA A 65 -4.35 -1.60 2.95
N VAL A 66 -4.45 -0.81 4.02
CA VAL A 66 -3.95 0.57 4.06
C VAL A 66 -2.43 0.61 4.03
N ALA A 67 -1.75 -0.18 4.87
CA ALA A 67 -0.28 -0.29 4.87
C ALA A 67 0.23 -0.83 3.53
N GLN A 68 -0.47 -1.81 2.95
CA GLN A 68 -0.21 -2.30 1.62
C GLN A 68 -0.51 -1.23 0.59
N SER A 69 -1.55 -0.40 0.68
CA SER A 69 -1.75 0.72 -0.26
C SER A 69 -0.62 1.76 -0.17
N ILE A 70 -0.04 1.94 1.02
CA ILE A 70 1.16 2.76 1.25
C ILE A 70 2.40 2.10 0.60
N VAL A 71 2.46 0.77 0.57
CA VAL A 71 3.51 -0.03 -0.08
C VAL A 71 3.25 -0.26 -1.59
N PHE A 72 1.98 -0.25 -2.03
CA PHE A 72 1.43 -0.39 -3.39
C PHE A 72 1.37 0.98 -4.08
N GLY A 73 2.38 1.82 -3.84
CA GLY A 73 3.08 2.40 -4.96
C GLY A 73 3.86 1.29 -5.66
N THR A 74 3.20 0.48 -6.51
CA THR A 74 3.73 -0.71 -7.23
C THR A 74 4.81 -0.39 -8.27
N THR A 75 5.59 0.64 -8.06
CA THR A 75 6.74 1.01 -8.86
C THR A 75 7.99 0.69 -8.06
N LEU A 76 8.88 -0.14 -8.62
CA LEU A 76 10.22 -0.27 -8.05
C LEU A 76 10.82 1.14 -7.90
N PRO A 77 11.25 1.55 -6.69
CA PRO A 77 11.90 2.84 -6.53
C PRO A 77 13.07 2.91 -7.49
N LEU A 78 13.11 3.97 -8.27
CA LEU A 78 14.22 4.22 -9.18
C LEU A 78 15.29 4.98 -8.42
N SER A 79 16.56 4.76 -8.75
CA SER A 79 17.55 5.78 -8.45
C SER A 79 17.18 7.09 -9.15
N VAL A 80 17.61 8.23 -8.62
CA VAL A 80 17.41 9.53 -9.28
C VAL A 80 17.92 9.50 -10.72
N TYR A 81 19.07 8.84 -10.95
CA TYR A 81 19.59 8.61 -12.29
C TYR A 81 18.64 7.77 -13.16
N GLY A 82 18.08 6.68 -12.62
CA GLY A 82 17.12 5.82 -13.32
C GLY A 82 15.86 6.58 -13.74
N PHE A 83 15.33 7.42 -12.85
CA PHE A 83 14.20 8.29 -13.16
C PHE A 83 14.53 9.34 -14.23
N LEU A 84 15.62 10.10 -14.06
CA LEU A 84 16.04 11.12 -15.02
C LEU A 84 16.46 10.55 -16.39
N SER A 85 16.85 9.28 -16.44
CA SER A 85 17.17 8.58 -17.68
C SER A 85 15.94 8.26 -18.52
N ARG A 86 14.72 8.27 -17.96
CA ARG A 86 13.47 8.16 -18.72
C ARG A 86 13.18 9.42 -19.56
N MET A 87 13.81 10.54 -19.20
CA MET A 87 13.74 11.80 -19.96
C MET A 87 14.75 11.80 -21.11
N THR A 88 14.44 12.51 -22.19
CA THR A 88 15.39 12.77 -23.26
C THR A 88 16.44 13.81 -22.84
N PRO A 89 17.61 13.87 -23.50
CA PRO A 89 18.59 14.92 -23.23
C PRO A 89 18.03 16.33 -23.41
N GLN A 90 17.21 16.55 -24.45
CA GLN A 90 16.58 17.84 -24.74
C GLN A 90 15.62 18.26 -23.62
N GLU A 91 14.79 17.33 -23.12
CA GLU A 91 13.90 17.58 -21.98
C GLU A 91 14.68 18.02 -20.75
N ARG A 92 15.75 17.29 -20.40
CA ARG A 92 16.60 17.64 -19.25
C ARG A 92 17.31 18.99 -19.42
N ILE A 93 17.68 19.38 -20.63
CA ILE A 93 18.30 20.69 -20.90
C ILE A 93 17.26 21.80 -20.77
N GLY A 94 16.06 21.62 -21.34
CA GLY A 94 14.96 22.57 -21.24
C GLY A 94 14.55 22.83 -19.78
N ILE A 95 14.39 21.75 -19.00
CA ILE A 95 14.06 21.83 -17.57
C ILE A 95 15.15 22.61 -16.81
N ARG A 96 16.44 22.28 -17.01
CA ARG A 96 17.56 22.99 -16.37
C ARG A 96 17.71 24.46 -16.79
N ALA A 97 17.26 24.83 -17.99
CA ALA A 97 17.19 26.23 -18.37
C ALA A 97 16.06 26.94 -17.62
N ALA A 98 14.91 26.28 -17.48
CA ALA A 98 13.72 26.81 -16.83
C ALA A 98 13.88 26.99 -15.30
N THR A 99 14.69 26.16 -14.62
CA THR A 99 14.98 26.33 -13.18
C THR A 99 15.56 27.71 -12.85
N LYS A 100 16.17 28.41 -13.81
CA LYS A 100 16.75 29.75 -13.58
C LYS A 100 15.71 30.86 -13.46
N SER A 101 14.48 30.60 -13.88
CA SER A 101 13.41 31.61 -13.96
C SER A 101 12.09 31.16 -13.33
N ASP A 102 11.91 29.87 -13.05
CA ASP A 102 10.70 29.33 -12.43
C ASP A 102 11.04 28.63 -11.11
N PRO A 103 10.72 29.24 -9.96
CA PRO A 103 11.10 28.71 -8.64
C PRO A 103 10.39 27.40 -8.29
N ILE A 104 9.24 27.10 -8.90
CA ILE A 104 8.54 25.82 -8.66
C ILE A 104 9.29 24.68 -9.35
N ILE A 105 9.83 24.93 -10.55
CA ILE A 105 10.68 23.95 -11.25
C ILE A 105 12.00 23.77 -10.52
N GLU A 106 12.59 24.86 -10.02
CA GLU A 106 13.80 24.80 -9.21
C GLU A 106 13.60 23.93 -7.97
N ASP A 107 12.55 24.18 -7.18
CA ASP A 107 12.24 23.41 -5.97
C ASP A 107 12.05 21.92 -6.28
N PHE A 108 11.25 21.59 -7.31
CA PHE A 108 11.05 20.20 -7.74
C PHE A 108 12.38 19.49 -8.08
N MET A 109 13.28 20.16 -8.80
CA MET A 109 14.58 19.60 -9.18
C MET A 109 15.53 19.48 -7.98
N VAL A 110 15.48 20.41 -7.02
CA VAL A 110 16.25 20.36 -5.77
C VAL A 110 15.76 19.20 -4.89
N LEU A 111 14.46 18.99 -4.75
CA LEU A 111 13.91 17.85 -4.01
C LEU A 111 14.34 16.52 -4.64
N LEU A 112 14.28 16.41 -5.98
CA LEU A 112 14.78 15.23 -6.69
C LEU A 112 16.27 14.98 -6.46
N SER A 113 17.11 16.02 -6.35
CA SER A 113 18.55 15.83 -6.15
C SER A 113 18.92 15.39 -4.73
N HIS A 114 18.04 15.61 -3.75
CA HIS A 114 18.24 15.19 -2.36
C HIS A 114 17.59 13.84 -2.04
N ALA A 115 16.79 13.29 -2.95
CA ALA A 115 16.15 11.99 -2.76
C ALA A 115 17.15 10.85 -2.99
N ASP A 116 17.17 9.86 -2.09
CA ASP A 116 17.94 8.62 -2.31
C ASP A 116 17.34 7.78 -3.45
N VAL A 117 16.01 7.77 -3.52
CA VAL A 117 15.21 7.07 -4.52
C VAL A 117 13.99 7.89 -4.91
N VAL A 118 13.48 7.63 -6.11
CA VAL A 118 12.29 8.27 -6.67
C VAL A 118 11.20 7.23 -6.86
N TYR A 119 10.01 7.53 -6.37
CA TYR A 119 8.79 6.76 -6.62
C TYR A 119 7.97 7.51 -7.69
N PRO A 120 7.94 7.07 -8.96
CA PRO A 120 7.27 7.78 -10.04
C PRO A 120 5.81 8.12 -9.75
N LEU A 121 5.07 7.23 -9.08
CA LEU A 121 3.66 7.43 -8.74
C LEU A 121 3.42 8.25 -7.46
N ASN A 122 4.47 8.71 -6.79
CA ASN A 122 4.31 9.62 -5.64
C ASN A 122 3.65 10.94 -6.09
N SER A 123 2.75 11.47 -5.26
CA SER A 123 2.00 12.69 -5.58
C SER A 123 2.87 13.89 -5.93
N ASP A 124 4.00 14.06 -5.26
CA ASP A 124 4.90 15.20 -5.48
C ASP A 124 5.62 15.06 -6.83
N VAL A 125 5.98 13.83 -7.21
CA VAL A 125 6.55 13.53 -8.53
C VAL A 125 5.51 13.76 -9.63
N GLN A 126 4.28 13.26 -9.44
CA GLN A 126 3.19 13.45 -10.41
C GLN A 126 2.80 14.93 -10.55
N ASN A 127 2.79 15.69 -9.46
CA ASN A 127 2.55 17.13 -9.46
C ASN A 127 3.67 17.87 -10.20
N GLY A 128 4.93 17.52 -9.95
CA GLY A 128 6.08 18.08 -10.66
C GLY A 128 6.04 17.82 -12.17
N LEU A 129 5.76 16.59 -12.58
CA LEU A 129 5.60 16.23 -14.00
C LEU A 129 4.42 16.96 -14.67
N SER A 130 3.31 17.08 -13.97
CA SER A 130 2.13 17.81 -14.45
C SER A 130 2.43 19.30 -14.63
N TYR A 131 3.15 19.91 -13.69
CA TYR A 131 3.58 21.31 -13.78
C TYR A 131 4.55 21.53 -14.97
N LEU A 132 5.52 20.63 -15.17
CA LEU A 132 6.40 20.66 -16.33
C LEU A 132 5.62 20.58 -17.65
N SER A 133 4.53 19.81 -17.69
CA SER A 133 3.67 19.75 -18.86
C SER A 133 2.87 21.04 -19.08
N ALA A 134 2.33 21.62 -18.02
CA ALA A 134 1.64 22.91 -18.08
C ALA A 134 2.54 24.06 -18.59
N LYS A 135 3.86 23.97 -18.36
CA LYS A 135 4.87 24.92 -18.87
C LYS A 135 5.36 24.60 -20.28
N GLY A 136 4.83 23.55 -20.91
CA GLY A 136 5.23 23.13 -22.26
C GLY A 136 6.61 22.49 -22.34
N LEU A 137 7.21 22.11 -21.20
CA LEU A 137 8.52 21.44 -21.15
C LEU A 137 8.40 19.93 -21.39
N LEU A 138 7.23 19.36 -21.13
CA LEU A 138 6.87 17.97 -21.42
C LEU A 138 5.49 17.90 -22.10
N THR A 139 5.32 16.98 -23.05
CA THR A 139 3.98 16.67 -23.55
C THR A 139 3.25 15.72 -22.59
N PRO A 140 1.90 15.64 -22.64
CA PRO A 140 1.14 14.69 -21.81
C PRO A 140 1.60 13.24 -21.97
N ASP A 141 1.92 12.82 -23.20
CA ASP A 141 2.44 11.47 -23.47
C ASP A 141 3.79 11.23 -22.79
N ARG A 142 4.66 12.25 -22.72
CA ARG A 142 5.95 12.15 -22.02
C ARG A 142 5.77 12.04 -20.52
N VAL A 143 4.82 12.78 -19.94
CA VAL A 143 4.45 12.62 -18.52
C VAL A 143 4.03 11.19 -18.22
N ALA A 144 3.18 10.60 -19.06
CA ALA A 144 2.73 9.22 -18.90
C ALA A 144 3.90 8.21 -18.94
N VAL A 145 4.85 8.39 -19.86
CA VAL A 145 6.03 7.50 -19.98
C VAL A 145 7.00 7.67 -18.80
N ILE A 146 7.27 8.90 -18.37
CA ILE A 146 8.23 9.18 -17.29
C ILE A 146 7.66 8.76 -15.94
N GLY A 147 6.39 9.08 -15.70
CA GLY A 147 5.66 8.84 -14.45
C GLY A 147 5.02 7.46 -14.33
N ALA A 148 5.17 6.58 -15.32
CA ALA A 148 4.69 5.20 -15.25
C ALA A 148 5.43 4.40 -14.16
N ALA A 149 4.82 3.29 -13.72
CA ALA A 149 5.50 2.30 -12.91
C ALA A 149 6.65 1.64 -13.70
#